data_AF-A0A1A6FQ37-F1
#
_entry.id   AF-A0A1A6FQ37-F1
#
_cell.length_a   1.000
_cell.length_b   1.000
_cell.length_c   1.000
_cell.angle_alpha   90.00
_cell.angle_beta   90.00
_cell.angle_gamma   90.00
#
_symmetry.space_group_name_H-M   'P 1'
#
loop_
_entity.id
_entity.type
_entity.pdbx_description
1 polymer ?
#
loop_
_entity_poly.entity_id
_entity_poly.type
_entity_poly.pdbx_seq_one_letter_code
_entity_poly.pdbx_strand_id
1 'polypeptide(L)'
;MKLNSLTTAALLSGLCASAIGYGSALAAPVGVEAGSAFTLSPSASRFDIGANARVETNGPYQRHVGDKGVFMVDTVTGATLAVPTSPTIPKPPVGQRSEALSQLPALPEPLSTDPVKHNAVASQYLTKAGVPAKEIGGTHVTTTMAGGGPIASGVQPGKSKLLFYTTHLERKLNGIPVENSYAFVAFDKNGNVITQGSYWPAIPAEVVKQAVALKAKLASPSQRSGFLAAAQGASFGGEVKDAGEVRIVHTGFDHHGKFEAKAVVTTTAKSAFGGKAQVIRLDESQAKVKLADETTTEAEAVDSPKIK
;
A
#
# COMPACT_ATOMS: atom_id res chain seq x y z
N MET A 1 -53.77 -59.14 18.67
CA MET A 1 -54.28 -57.75 18.65
C MET A 1 -53.73 -57.08 17.41
N LYS A 2 -54.36 -57.03 16.23
CA LYS A 2 -55.66 -56.46 15.80
C LYS A 2 -55.87 -54.97 16.16
N LEU A 3 -55.60 -54.13 15.15
CA LEU A 3 -56.39 -52.99 14.62
C LEU A 3 -56.64 -51.76 15.51
N ASN A 4 -56.17 -50.58 15.10
CA ASN A 4 -56.98 -49.62 14.32
C ASN A 4 -56.22 -48.33 13.94
N SER A 5 -56.55 -47.84 12.75
CA SER A 5 -56.17 -46.55 12.17
C SER A 5 -56.86 -45.37 12.86
N LEU A 6 -56.29 -44.17 12.73
CA LEU A 6 -57.07 -42.98 12.40
C LEU A 6 -56.20 -41.85 11.84
N THR A 7 -56.55 -41.53 10.61
CA THR A 7 -56.15 -40.42 9.76
C THR A 7 -56.65 -39.10 10.37
N THR A 8 -55.82 -38.05 10.38
CA THR A 8 -56.32 -36.67 10.31
C THR A 8 -55.33 -35.85 9.51
N ALA A 9 -55.73 -35.56 8.28
CA ALA A 9 -55.11 -34.57 7.42
C ALA A 9 -55.49 -33.18 7.92
N ALA A 10 -54.51 -32.30 8.06
CA ALA A 10 -54.72 -30.87 8.12
C ALA A 10 -53.95 -30.24 6.96
N LEU A 11 -54.69 -29.92 5.89
CA LEU A 11 -54.27 -28.97 4.87
C LEU A 11 -54.03 -27.62 5.55
N LEU A 12 -52.79 -27.13 5.54
CA LEU A 12 -52.50 -25.70 5.68
C LEU A 12 -52.12 -25.15 4.32
N SER A 13 -53.14 -24.69 3.60
CA SER A 13 -53.04 -23.70 2.54
C SER A 13 -52.75 -22.34 3.17
N GLY A 14 -51.55 -21.80 2.98
CA GLY A 14 -51.13 -20.52 3.55
C GLY A 14 -50.18 -19.76 2.65
N LEU A 15 -50.77 -18.87 1.83
CA LEU A 15 -50.19 -17.73 1.11
C LEU A 15 -48.68 -17.78 0.76
N CYS A 16 -48.37 -18.11 -0.49
CA CYS A 16 -47.19 -17.55 -1.16
C CYS A 16 -47.39 -16.04 -1.36
N ALA A 17 -46.96 -15.23 -0.38
CA ALA A 17 -46.78 -13.80 -0.58
C ALA A 17 -45.52 -13.58 -1.43
N SER A 18 -45.69 -13.59 -2.75
CA SER A 18 -44.68 -13.13 -3.69
C SER A 18 -44.50 -11.63 -3.49
N ALA A 19 -43.64 -11.24 -2.54
CA ALA A 19 -43.16 -9.88 -2.46
C ALA A 19 -42.33 -9.61 -3.73
N ILE A 20 -42.99 -9.12 -4.78
CA ILE A 20 -42.35 -8.45 -5.90
C ILE A 20 -41.74 -7.19 -5.31
N GLY A 21 -40.56 -7.34 -4.70
CA GLY A 21 -39.73 -6.24 -4.28
C GLY A 21 -39.34 -5.51 -5.55
N TYR A 22 -40.01 -4.38 -5.82
CA TYR A 22 -39.49 -3.38 -6.73
C TYR A 22 -38.13 -2.98 -6.20
N GLY A 23 -37.09 -3.64 -6.71
CA GLY A 23 -35.71 -3.25 -6.49
C GLY A 23 -35.60 -1.82 -6.99
N SER A 24 -35.64 -0.87 -6.05
CA SER A 24 -35.34 0.52 -6.35
C SER A 24 -33.94 0.50 -6.94
N ALA A 25 -33.87 0.67 -8.26
CA ALA A 25 -32.62 0.89 -8.95
C ALA A 25 -32.08 2.21 -8.40
N LEU A 26 -31.22 2.11 -7.39
CA LEU A 26 -30.48 3.24 -6.87
C LEU A 26 -29.79 3.88 -8.07
N ALA A 27 -30.23 5.10 -8.41
CA ALA A 27 -29.65 5.87 -9.50
C ALA A 27 -28.13 5.85 -9.33
N ALA A 28 -27.41 5.49 -10.40
CA ALA A 28 -25.96 5.45 -10.34
C ALA A 28 -25.45 6.81 -9.84
N PRO A 29 -24.52 6.84 -8.87
CA PRO A 29 -23.98 8.09 -8.36
C PRO A 29 -23.42 8.89 -9.54
N VAL A 30 -24.05 10.03 -9.82
CA VAL A 30 -23.61 10.95 -10.87
C VAL A 30 -22.31 11.59 -10.39
N GLY A 31 -21.24 11.49 -11.20
CA GLY A 31 -19.98 12.18 -10.94
C GLY A 31 -18.82 11.32 -10.39
N VAL A 32 -18.80 10.01 -10.61
CA VAL A 32 -17.61 9.19 -10.28
C VAL A 32 -16.50 9.44 -11.30
N GLU A 33 -15.47 10.18 -10.90
CA GLU A 33 -14.32 10.50 -11.73
C GLU A 33 -13.24 9.39 -11.69
N ALA A 34 -12.48 9.27 -12.78
CA ALA A 34 -11.26 8.46 -12.82
C ALA A 34 -10.21 9.01 -11.83
N GLY A 35 -9.33 8.12 -11.35
CA GLY A 35 -8.14 8.53 -10.59
C GLY A 35 -7.07 9.07 -11.55
N SER A 36 -6.51 10.23 -11.23
CA SER A 36 -5.49 10.90 -12.03
C SER A 36 -4.15 10.18 -11.92
N ALA A 37 -3.36 10.15 -13.00
CA ALA A 37 -1.95 9.74 -12.92
C ALA A 37 -1.09 10.86 -12.33
N PHE A 38 -0.05 10.49 -11.60
CA PHE A 38 1.02 11.40 -11.19
C PHE A 38 2.38 10.72 -11.32
N THR A 39 3.31 11.43 -11.95
CA THR A 39 4.73 11.03 -12.07
C THR A 39 5.59 12.20 -11.63
N LEU A 40 6.44 11.96 -10.63
CA LEU A 40 7.36 12.96 -10.12
C LEU A 40 8.53 13.15 -11.08
N SER A 41 8.66 14.32 -11.72
CA SER A 41 9.79 14.59 -12.58
C SER A 41 11.01 15.09 -11.80
N PRO A 42 12.23 14.96 -12.35
CA PRO A 42 13.42 15.63 -11.80
C PRO A 42 13.24 17.15 -11.67
N SER A 43 12.50 17.80 -12.58
CA SER A 43 12.27 19.25 -12.56
C SER A 43 11.26 19.70 -11.49
N ALA A 44 10.32 18.84 -11.10
CA ALA A 44 9.39 19.09 -10.00
C ALA A 44 9.99 18.75 -8.63
N SER A 45 11.11 18.01 -8.62
CA SER A 45 11.83 17.56 -7.44
C SER A 45 12.78 18.63 -6.90
N ARG A 46 12.89 18.71 -5.57
CA ARG A 46 13.97 19.45 -4.87
C ARG A 46 15.12 18.55 -4.41
N PHE A 47 15.13 17.28 -4.80
CA PHE A 47 16.23 16.38 -4.51
C PHE A 47 17.50 16.81 -5.25
N ASP A 48 18.58 17.05 -4.50
CA ASP A 48 19.86 17.46 -5.05
C ASP A 48 20.64 16.23 -5.54
N ILE A 49 20.61 16.02 -6.85
CA ILE A 49 21.35 14.94 -7.54
C ILE A 49 22.86 15.24 -7.51
N GLY A 50 23.25 16.50 -7.31
CA GLY A 50 24.64 16.95 -7.26
C GLY A 50 25.19 17.40 -8.61
N ALA A 51 26.51 17.60 -8.66
CA ALA A 51 27.23 18.01 -9.86
C ALA A 51 27.42 16.84 -10.82
N ASN A 52 27.80 17.16 -12.06
CA ASN A 52 28.13 16.17 -13.11
C ASN A 52 27.00 15.15 -13.35
N ALA A 53 25.74 15.57 -13.15
CA ALA A 53 24.58 14.73 -13.37
C ALA A 53 24.54 14.27 -14.83
N ARG A 54 24.45 12.95 -15.03
CA ARG A 54 24.31 12.32 -16.34
C ARG A 54 23.06 11.46 -16.38
N VAL A 55 22.53 11.25 -17.57
CA VAL A 55 21.38 10.36 -17.79
C VAL A 55 21.91 9.00 -18.24
N GLU A 56 21.52 7.95 -17.51
CA GLU A 56 21.79 6.56 -17.84
C GLU A 56 20.47 5.84 -18.08
N THR A 57 20.47 4.88 -19.02
CA THR A 57 19.36 3.95 -19.22
C THR A 57 19.82 2.55 -18.85
N ASN A 58 19.09 1.87 -17.96
CA ASN A 58 19.35 0.48 -17.60
C ASN A 58 18.02 -0.29 -17.58
N GLY A 59 17.78 -1.12 -18.59
CA GLY A 59 16.49 -1.78 -18.76
C GLY A 59 15.34 -0.76 -18.84
N PRO A 60 14.27 -0.91 -18.04
CA PRO A 60 13.13 0.02 -18.04
C PRO A 60 13.40 1.32 -17.27
N TYR A 61 14.59 1.49 -16.69
CA TYR A 61 14.90 2.61 -15.81
C TYR A 61 15.69 3.72 -16.52
N GLN A 62 15.18 4.94 -16.47
CA GLN A 62 15.92 6.17 -16.75
C GLN A 62 16.46 6.72 -15.43
N ARG A 63 17.78 6.90 -15.32
CA ARG A 63 18.46 7.31 -14.10
C ARG A 63 19.23 8.60 -14.34
N HIS A 64 18.97 9.62 -13.53
CA HIS A 64 19.80 10.81 -13.41
C HIS A 64 20.78 10.58 -12.26
N VAL A 65 22.05 10.35 -12.59
CA VAL A 65 23.11 9.98 -11.63
C VAL A 65 24.07 11.14 -11.49
N GLY A 66 24.18 11.71 -10.30
CA GLY A 66 25.20 12.70 -9.94
C GLY A 66 26.06 12.22 -8.78
N ASP A 67 26.91 13.11 -8.27
CA ASP A 67 27.82 12.80 -7.16
C ASP A 67 27.12 12.72 -5.79
N LYS A 68 25.95 13.33 -5.64
CA LYS A 68 25.16 13.31 -4.39
C LYS A 68 24.03 12.30 -4.38
N GLY A 69 23.55 11.86 -5.53
CA GLY A 69 22.43 10.93 -5.57
C GLY A 69 22.02 10.42 -6.94
N VAL A 70 20.96 9.62 -6.91
CA VAL A 70 20.32 9.06 -8.09
C VAL A 70 18.84 9.36 -8.03
N PHE A 71 18.32 9.95 -9.11
CA PHE A 71 16.89 10.03 -9.37
C PHE A 71 16.54 9.04 -10.47
N MET A 72 15.67 8.08 -10.18
CA MET A 72 15.28 7.02 -11.09
C MET A 72 13.80 7.15 -11.45
N VAL A 73 13.48 6.94 -12.73
CA VAL A 73 12.13 6.80 -13.26
C VAL A 73 12.05 5.45 -13.96
N ASP A 74 11.08 4.65 -13.57
CA ASP A 74 10.64 3.49 -14.34
C ASP A 74 9.79 3.98 -15.51
N THR A 75 10.30 3.82 -16.73
CA THR A 75 9.64 4.30 -17.96
C THR A 75 8.41 3.49 -18.36
N VAL A 76 8.20 2.32 -17.76
CA VAL A 76 7.03 1.46 -18.01
C VAL A 76 5.91 1.80 -17.03
N THR A 77 6.23 1.86 -15.74
CA THR A 77 5.21 2.04 -14.68
C THR A 77 5.02 3.51 -14.27
N GLY A 78 5.98 4.38 -14.60
CA GLY A 78 6.04 5.76 -14.12
C GLY A 78 6.42 5.89 -12.65
N ALA A 79 6.84 4.79 -12.00
CA ALA A 79 7.33 4.81 -10.64
C ALA A 79 8.64 5.61 -10.54
N THR A 80 8.83 6.33 -9.45
CA THR A 80 10.00 7.16 -9.24
C THR A 80 10.63 6.93 -7.88
N LEU A 81 11.95 7.05 -7.82
CA LEU A 81 12.72 6.95 -6.60
C LEU A 81 13.94 7.86 -6.66
N ALA A 82 14.08 8.73 -5.68
CA ALA A 82 15.25 9.56 -5.49
C ALA A 82 15.94 9.17 -4.18
N VAL A 83 17.20 8.73 -4.27
CA VAL A 83 17.98 8.26 -3.13
C VAL A 83 19.36 8.93 -3.13
N PRO A 84 19.88 9.32 -1.96
CA PRO A 84 21.23 9.86 -1.86
C PRO A 84 22.23 8.75 -2.18
N THR A 85 23.34 9.12 -2.81
CA THR A 85 24.50 8.26 -2.89
C THR A 85 24.95 8.06 -1.46
N SER A 86 24.97 6.82 -0.97
CA SER A 86 25.52 6.57 0.37
C SER A 86 26.90 7.21 0.41
N PRO A 87 27.22 8.06 1.41
CA PRO A 87 28.60 8.41 1.61
C PRO A 87 29.35 7.07 1.70
N THR A 88 30.39 6.91 0.90
CA THR A 88 31.34 5.80 1.02
C THR A 88 32.02 5.99 2.37
N ILE A 89 31.34 5.65 3.45
CA ILE A 89 31.90 5.66 4.78
C ILE A 89 32.89 4.49 4.76
N PRO A 90 34.21 4.73 4.75
CA PRO A 90 35.17 3.65 4.84
C PRO A 90 34.84 2.88 6.11
N LYS A 91 34.58 1.57 5.99
CA LYS A 91 34.33 0.74 7.18
C LYS A 91 35.56 0.90 8.08
N PRO A 92 35.42 1.48 9.29
CA PRO A 92 36.60 1.70 10.11
C PRO A 92 37.28 0.38 10.43
N PRO A 93 38.62 0.34 10.49
CA PRO A 93 39.35 -0.83 10.95
C PRO A 93 38.80 -1.32 12.28
N VAL A 94 38.75 -2.64 12.45
CA VAL A 94 38.34 -3.27 13.72
C VAL A 94 39.27 -2.76 14.83
N GLY A 95 38.74 -1.98 15.76
CA GLY A 95 39.50 -1.37 16.87
C GLY A 95 39.54 0.17 16.90
N GLN A 96 39.23 0.86 15.80
CA GLN A 96 39.23 2.33 15.72
C GLN A 96 37.83 2.96 15.58
N ARG A 97 36.83 2.25 16.12
CA ARG A 97 35.41 2.59 15.90
C ARG A 97 35.01 3.94 16.50
N SER A 98 35.65 4.39 17.60
CA SER A 98 35.29 5.63 18.30
C SER A 98 35.74 6.90 17.55
N GLU A 99 36.95 6.92 17.01
CA GLU A 99 37.49 8.09 16.30
C GLU A 99 36.87 8.24 14.91
N ALA A 100 36.66 7.14 14.18
CA ALA A 100 36.03 7.17 12.87
C ALA A 100 34.56 7.65 12.91
N LEU A 101 33.83 7.37 14.00
CA LEU A 101 32.47 7.90 14.20
C LEU A 101 32.47 9.43 14.38
N SER A 102 33.55 10.00 14.90
CA SER A 102 33.70 11.45 15.10
C SER A 102 33.98 12.20 13.80
N GLN A 103 34.48 11.49 12.78
CA GLN A 103 34.77 12.01 11.44
C GLN A 103 33.67 11.73 10.42
N LEU A 104 32.59 11.03 10.82
CA LEU A 104 31.46 10.85 9.92
C LEU A 104 30.87 12.22 9.57
N PRO A 105 30.50 12.45 8.29
CA PRO A 105 29.67 13.61 7.97
C PRO A 105 28.47 13.60 8.91
N ALA A 106 28.15 14.77 9.47
CA ALA A 106 27.08 14.90 10.43
C ALA A 106 25.83 14.22 9.86
N LEU A 107 25.34 13.19 10.57
CA LEU A 107 24.13 12.48 10.16
C LEU A 107 22.99 13.49 9.97
N PRO A 108 22.10 13.27 9.00
CA PRO A 108 20.99 14.18 8.79
C PRO A 108 20.17 14.33 10.08
N GLU A 109 19.73 15.55 10.32
CA GLU A 109 18.85 15.89 11.44
C GLU A 109 17.45 16.15 10.89
N PRO A 110 16.39 15.84 11.66
CA PRO A 110 15.05 15.94 11.14
C PRO A 110 14.66 17.41 10.97
N LEU A 111 13.83 17.70 9.96
CA LEU A 111 13.19 19.02 9.79
C LEU A 111 12.50 19.51 11.06
N SER A 112 11.90 18.58 11.80
CA SER A 112 11.26 18.83 13.08
C SER A 112 11.23 17.54 13.89
N THR A 113 11.22 17.64 15.21
CA THR A 113 10.90 16.52 16.12
C THR A 113 9.38 16.30 16.26
N ASP A 114 8.56 17.15 15.66
CA ASP A 114 7.11 17.01 15.61
C ASP A 114 6.69 16.34 14.28
N PRO A 115 6.15 15.10 14.29
CA PRO A 115 5.71 14.41 13.09
C PRO A 115 4.54 15.13 12.38
N VAL A 116 3.69 15.86 13.11
CA VAL A 116 2.56 16.61 12.51
C VAL A 116 3.09 17.75 11.64
N LYS A 117 4.07 18.50 12.14
CA LYS A 117 4.76 19.54 11.37
C LYS A 117 5.45 18.97 10.13
N HIS A 118 6.12 17.83 10.25
CA HIS A 118 6.74 17.17 9.09
C HIS A 118 5.69 16.76 8.05
N ASN A 119 4.59 16.13 8.47
CA ASN A 119 3.51 15.71 7.57
C ASN A 119 2.89 16.89 6.80
N ALA A 120 2.69 18.04 7.46
CA ALA A 120 2.15 19.23 6.81
C ALA A 120 3.08 19.75 5.70
N VAL A 121 4.38 19.86 5.97
CA VAL A 121 5.39 20.30 4.98
C VAL A 121 5.49 19.31 3.82
N ALA A 122 5.51 18.01 4.11
CA ALA A 122 5.57 16.95 3.10
C ALA A 122 4.35 16.95 2.18
N SER A 123 3.15 17.06 2.75
CA SER A 123 1.90 17.09 1.98
C SER A 123 1.82 18.31 1.08
N GLN A 124 2.22 19.48 1.58
CA GLN A 124 2.28 20.71 0.78
C GLN A 124 3.28 20.58 -0.37
N TYR A 125 4.47 20.05 -0.10
CA TYR A 125 5.50 19.84 -1.11
C TYR A 125 5.04 18.91 -2.23
N LEU A 126 4.50 17.72 -1.88
CA LEU A 126 4.05 16.73 -2.86
C LEU A 126 2.83 17.20 -3.66
N THR A 127 1.91 17.92 -3.02
CA THR A 127 0.77 18.54 -3.73
C THR A 127 1.26 19.58 -4.74
N LYS A 128 2.22 20.43 -4.34
CA LYS A 128 2.84 21.41 -5.25
C LYS A 128 3.61 20.73 -6.39
N ALA A 129 4.19 19.56 -6.14
CA ALA A 129 4.87 18.77 -7.17
C ALA A 129 3.90 18.14 -8.18
N GLY A 130 2.59 18.08 -7.87
CA GLY A 130 1.54 17.63 -8.80
C GLY A 130 0.65 16.51 -8.27
N VAL A 131 0.84 16.01 -7.04
CA VAL A 131 -0.08 15.02 -6.46
C VAL A 131 -1.48 15.63 -6.36
N PRO A 132 -2.54 14.98 -6.89
CA PRO A 132 -3.90 15.53 -6.84
C PRO A 132 -4.41 15.63 -5.39
N ALA A 133 -4.55 16.85 -4.87
CA ALA A 133 -4.98 17.08 -3.47
C ALA A 133 -6.29 16.37 -3.11
N LYS A 134 -7.24 16.31 -4.05
CA LYS A 134 -8.55 15.63 -3.87
C LYS A 134 -8.44 14.12 -3.68
N GLU A 135 -7.31 13.52 -4.07
CA GLU A 135 -7.05 12.08 -3.96
C GLU A 135 -6.20 11.73 -2.73
N ILE A 136 -5.73 12.72 -1.95
CA ILE A 136 -5.00 12.47 -0.71
C ILE A 136 -6.01 12.16 0.39
N GLY A 137 -6.00 10.92 0.85
CA GLY A 137 -6.92 10.41 1.84
C GLY A 137 -6.38 10.39 3.28
N GLY A 138 -5.09 10.63 3.45
CA GLY A 138 -4.40 10.54 4.73
C GLY A 138 -2.89 10.64 4.57
N THR A 139 -2.21 10.68 5.71
CA THR A 139 -0.75 10.62 5.78
C THR A 139 -0.34 9.71 6.92
N HIS A 140 0.73 8.95 6.75
CA HIS A 140 1.43 8.32 7.86
C HIS A 140 2.92 8.62 7.77
N VAL A 141 3.61 8.41 8.89
CA VAL A 141 5.02 8.73 9.02
C VAL A 141 5.80 7.49 9.44
N THR A 142 6.97 7.30 8.84
CA THR A 142 7.97 6.34 9.30
C THR A 142 9.20 7.08 9.82
N THR A 143 9.95 6.45 10.72
CA THR A 143 11.13 7.06 11.35
C THR A 143 12.40 6.35 10.93
N THR A 144 13.40 7.10 10.50
CA THR A 144 14.77 6.58 10.39
C THR A 144 15.55 6.98 11.64
N MET A 145 16.07 5.97 12.34
CA MET A 145 16.84 6.14 13.57
C MET A 145 18.29 5.72 13.35
N ALA A 146 19.23 6.45 13.95
CA ALA A 146 20.62 6.05 14.10
C ALA A 146 20.89 5.57 15.53
N GLY A 147 21.98 4.81 15.68
CA GLY A 147 22.32 4.17 16.95
C GLY A 147 21.59 2.83 17.09
N GLY A 148 21.73 2.22 18.26
CA GLY A 148 21.44 0.80 18.43
C GLY A 148 22.63 -0.04 18.01
N GLY A 149 23.00 -0.95 18.90
CA GLY A 149 23.96 -2.02 18.66
C GLY A 149 23.41 -3.27 19.35
N PRO A 150 23.99 -4.46 19.11
CA PRO A 150 23.61 -5.64 19.86
C PRO A 150 23.65 -5.31 21.34
N ILE A 151 22.57 -5.67 22.04
CA ILE A 151 22.49 -5.54 23.49
C ILE A 151 23.61 -6.42 24.05
N ALA A 152 24.66 -5.79 24.58
CA ALA A 152 25.72 -6.49 25.28
C ALA A 152 25.38 -6.45 26.76
N SER A 153 25.21 -7.62 27.39
CA SER A 153 24.92 -7.74 28.82
C SER A 153 23.68 -6.95 29.29
N GLY A 154 22.64 -6.89 28.45
CA GLY A 154 21.40 -6.15 28.77
C GLY A 154 21.46 -4.64 28.56
N VAL A 155 22.61 -4.08 28.11
CA VAL A 155 22.79 -2.64 27.88
C VAL A 155 22.93 -2.37 26.39
N GLN A 156 22.08 -1.49 25.86
CA GLN A 156 22.22 -0.96 24.50
C GLN A 156 23.29 0.16 24.52
N PRO A 157 24.45 -0.01 23.84
CA PRO A 157 25.61 0.86 24.03
C PRO A 157 25.47 2.28 23.46
N GLY A 158 24.37 2.61 22.78
CA GLY A 158 24.16 3.94 22.21
C GLY A 158 22.70 4.37 22.26
N LYS A 159 22.47 5.65 22.59
CA LYS A 159 21.16 6.29 22.52
C LYS A 159 20.68 6.29 21.07
N SER A 160 19.46 5.80 20.83
CA SER A 160 18.81 5.95 19.53
C SER A 160 18.55 7.43 19.25
N LYS A 161 18.99 7.92 18.09
CA LYS A 161 18.78 9.29 17.62
C LYS A 161 17.85 9.26 16.41
N LEU A 162 16.80 10.07 16.41
CA LEU A 162 15.99 10.31 15.20
C LEU A 162 16.83 11.06 14.16
N LEU A 163 16.95 10.48 12.97
CA LEU A 163 17.61 11.12 11.83
C LEU A 163 16.61 11.94 11.01
N PHE A 164 15.52 11.32 10.58
CA PHE A 164 14.48 11.99 9.81
C PHE A 164 13.17 11.20 9.87
N TYR A 165 12.09 11.92 9.57
CA TYR A 165 10.79 11.35 9.26
C TYR A 165 10.65 11.15 7.76
N THR A 166 9.92 10.12 7.35
CA THR A 166 9.44 9.96 5.97
C THR A 166 7.93 9.99 6.02
N THR A 167 7.31 11.00 5.40
CA THR A 167 5.84 11.07 5.28
C THR A 167 5.41 10.38 4.01
N HIS A 168 4.44 9.48 4.12
CA HIS A 168 3.77 8.82 3.02
C HIS A 168 2.35 9.39 2.88
N LEU A 169 1.96 9.73 1.65
CA LEU A 169 0.59 10.09 1.30
C LEU A 169 -0.18 8.82 0.96
N GLU A 170 -1.34 8.67 1.60
CA GLU A 170 -2.28 7.59 1.31
C GLU A 170 -3.30 8.06 0.29
N ARG A 171 -3.48 7.31 -0.79
CA ARG A 171 -4.43 7.65 -1.85
C ARG A 171 -5.84 7.15 -1.52
N LYS A 172 -6.85 7.99 -1.74
CA LYS A 172 -8.27 7.63 -1.71
C LYS A 172 -9.01 8.20 -2.91
N LEU A 173 -9.95 7.44 -3.45
CA LEU A 173 -10.89 7.87 -4.49
C LEU A 173 -12.31 7.70 -3.95
N ASN A 174 -13.10 8.78 -3.87
CA ASN A 174 -14.44 8.74 -3.27
C ASN A 174 -14.47 8.12 -1.85
N GLY A 175 -13.43 8.41 -1.05
CA GLY A 175 -13.28 7.85 0.29
C GLY A 175 -13.02 6.33 0.33
N ILE A 176 -12.53 5.74 -0.77
CA ILE A 176 -12.11 4.35 -0.89
C ILE A 176 -10.58 4.31 -1.00
N PRO A 177 -9.85 3.60 -0.10
CA PRO A 177 -8.40 3.47 -0.19
C PRO A 177 -7.94 2.83 -1.49
N VAL A 178 -6.83 3.33 -2.04
CA VAL A 178 -6.12 2.70 -3.17
C VAL A 178 -4.83 2.08 -2.65
N GLU A 179 -4.76 0.75 -2.63
CA GLU A 179 -3.57 0.02 -2.18
C GLU A 179 -2.40 0.21 -3.13
N ASN A 180 -1.18 0.22 -2.58
CA ASN A 180 0.07 0.33 -3.33
C ASN A 180 0.25 1.60 -4.18
N SER A 181 -0.71 2.53 -4.18
CA SER A 181 -0.54 3.91 -4.66
C SER A 181 0.06 4.77 -3.55
N TYR A 182 1.25 5.32 -3.77
CA TYR A 182 1.95 6.11 -2.77
C TYR A 182 2.72 7.28 -3.38
N ALA A 183 2.93 8.30 -2.56
CA ALA A 183 3.97 9.30 -2.74
C ALA A 183 4.59 9.58 -1.37
N PHE A 184 5.91 9.69 -1.30
CA PHE A 184 6.60 9.95 -0.03
C PHE A 184 7.75 10.92 -0.19
N VAL A 185 8.12 11.54 0.93
CA VAL A 185 9.28 12.42 1.02
C VAL A 185 9.83 12.47 2.45
N ALA A 186 11.15 12.59 2.56
CA ALA A 186 11.86 12.91 3.79
C ALA A 186 12.68 14.20 3.61
N PHE A 187 12.74 15.02 4.66
CA PHE A 187 13.53 16.26 4.66
C PHE A 187 14.59 16.30 5.76
N ASP A 188 15.68 17.01 5.48
CA ASP A 188 16.67 17.39 6.48
C ASP A 188 16.21 18.62 7.30
N LYS A 189 17.01 19.01 8.29
CA LYS A 189 16.77 20.19 9.13
C LYS A 189 16.66 21.52 8.39
N ASN A 190 17.22 21.61 7.18
CA ASN A 190 17.16 22.80 6.33
C ASN A 190 15.98 22.76 5.36
N GLY A 191 15.20 21.68 5.38
CA GLY A 191 14.09 21.46 4.46
C GLY A 191 14.53 20.99 3.08
N ASN A 192 15.76 20.50 2.89
CA ASN A 192 16.18 19.85 1.66
C ASN A 192 15.63 18.41 1.61
N VAL A 193 15.33 17.91 0.41
CA VAL A 193 14.86 16.52 0.24
C VAL A 193 16.02 15.56 0.44
N ILE A 194 15.87 14.61 1.36
CA ILE A 194 16.81 13.50 1.57
C ILE A 194 16.48 12.34 0.63
N THR A 195 15.21 11.94 0.57
CA THR A 195 14.71 10.89 -0.33
C THR A 195 13.24 11.16 -0.60
N GLN A 196 12.77 10.69 -1.75
CA GLN A 196 11.36 10.78 -2.15
C GLN A 196 11.09 9.72 -3.21
N GLY A 197 9.82 9.43 -3.43
CA GLY A 197 9.40 8.53 -4.49
C GLY A 197 7.90 8.59 -4.69
N SER A 198 7.45 8.05 -5.81
CA SER A 198 6.03 7.99 -6.13
C SER A 198 5.71 6.79 -7.00
N TYR A 199 4.56 6.17 -6.75
CA TYR A 199 3.86 5.34 -7.70
C TYR A 199 2.37 5.67 -7.61
N TRP A 200 1.85 6.38 -8.61
CA TRP A 200 0.51 6.95 -8.59
C TRP A 200 -0.16 6.78 -9.97
N PRO A 201 -0.47 5.54 -10.39
CA PRO A 201 -1.00 5.28 -11.72
C PRO A 201 -2.41 5.87 -11.91
N ALA A 202 -2.85 6.04 -13.15
CA ALA A 202 -4.26 6.36 -13.41
C ALA A 202 -5.15 5.18 -12.99
N ILE A 203 -6.30 5.47 -12.37
CA ILE A 203 -7.31 4.44 -12.03
C ILE A 203 -8.53 4.65 -12.94
N PRO A 204 -8.92 3.65 -13.76
CA PRO A 204 -10.09 3.77 -14.64
C PRO A 204 -11.37 4.12 -13.87
N ALA A 205 -12.23 4.98 -14.44
CA ALA A 205 -13.47 5.42 -13.81
C ALA A 205 -14.41 4.24 -13.48
N GLU A 206 -14.39 3.20 -14.32
CA GLU A 206 -15.15 1.98 -14.19
C GLU A 206 -14.78 1.23 -12.90
N VAL A 207 -13.49 1.16 -12.58
CA VAL A 207 -12.99 0.54 -11.34
C VAL A 207 -13.43 1.36 -10.13
N VAL A 208 -13.36 2.69 -10.21
CA VAL A 208 -13.85 3.57 -9.13
C VAL A 208 -15.35 3.41 -8.93
N LYS A 209 -16.14 3.32 -10.01
CA LYS A 209 -17.59 3.09 -9.99
C LYS A 209 -17.93 1.73 -9.36
N GLN A 210 -17.21 0.67 -9.74
CA GLN A 210 -17.34 -0.65 -9.13
C GLN A 210 -17.05 -0.60 -7.64
N ALA A 211 -16.00 0.11 -7.22
CA ALA A 211 -15.65 0.24 -5.81
C ALA A 211 -16.74 0.96 -5.01
N VAL A 212 -17.31 2.05 -5.55
CA VAL A 212 -18.44 2.74 -4.92
C VAL A 212 -19.67 1.84 -4.79
N ALA A 213 -20.00 1.09 -5.85
CA ALA A 213 -21.11 0.13 -5.83
C ALA A 213 -20.87 -1.00 -4.81
N LEU A 214 -19.65 -1.53 -4.75
CA LEU A 214 -19.25 -2.57 -3.80
C LEU A 214 -19.31 -2.05 -2.36
N LYS A 215 -18.92 -0.80 -2.11
CA LYS A 215 -19.03 -0.15 -0.79
C LYS A 215 -20.48 -0.02 -0.35
N ALA A 216 -21.37 0.34 -1.26
CA ALA A 216 -22.82 0.36 -1.00
C ALA A 216 -23.39 -1.04 -0.72
N LYS A 217 -22.96 -2.06 -1.48
CA LYS A 217 -23.34 -3.46 -1.22
C LYS A 217 -22.90 -3.90 0.18
N LEU A 218 -21.65 -3.64 0.57
CA LEU A 218 -21.07 -4.07 1.84
C LEU A 218 -21.72 -3.39 3.06
N ALA A 219 -22.43 -2.27 2.88
CA ALA A 219 -23.21 -1.63 3.94
C ALA A 219 -24.46 -2.44 4.36
N SER A 220 -24.95 -3.35 3.50
CA SER A 220 -26.07 -4.24 3.84
C SER A 220 -25.61 -5.37 4.77
N PRO A 221 -26.31 -5.64 5.89
CA PRO A 221 -25.95 -6.73 6.81
C PRO A 221 -25.89 -8.10 6.13
N SER A 222 -26.82 -8.40 5.21
CA SER A 222 -26.87 -9.69 4.51
C SER A 222 -25.70 -9.86 3.53
N GLN A 223 -25.33 -8.80 2.83
CA GLN A 223 -24.16 -8.81 1.95
C GLN A 223 -22.88 -8.95 2.77
N ARG A 224 -22.77 -8.22 3.88
CA ARG A 224 -21.62 -8.27 4.80
C ARG A 224 -21.41 -9.68 5.36
N SER A 225 -22.48 -10.38 5.76
CA SER A 225 -22.36 -11.78 6.19
C SER A 225 -21.91 -12.71 5.07
N GLY A 226 -22.34 -12.47 3.83
CA GLY A 226 -21.90 -13.23 2.66
C GLY A 226 -20.39 -13.07 2.41
N PHE A 227 -19.89 -11.83 2.41
CA PHE A 227 -18.46 -11.55 2.26
C PHE A 227 -17.62 -12.18 3.38
N LEU A 228 -18.08 -12.10 4.64
CA LEU A 228 -17.39 -12.74 5.76
C LEU A 228 -17.31 -14.26 5.57
N ALA A 229 -18.41 -14.91 5.20
CA ALA A 229 -18.45 -16.36 4.96
C ALA A 229 -17.53 -16.76 3.81
N ALA A 230 -17.55 -16.01 2.70
CA ALA A 230 -16.67 -16.24 1.56
C ALA A 230 -15.18 -16.07 1.92
N ALA A 231 -14.85 -15.03 2.70
CA ALA A 231 -13.49 -14.81 3.18
C ALA A 231 -13.04 -15.95 4.11
N GLN A 232 -13.91 -16.43 4.99
CA GLN A 232 -13.65 -17.57 5.86
C GLN A 232 -13.45 -18.87 5.07
N GLY A 233 -14.14 -19.06 3.94
CA GLY A 233 -13.90 -20.17 3.03
C GLY A 233 -12.56 -20.07 2.28
N ALA A 234 -12.06 -18.86 2.05
CA ALA A 234 -10.82 -18.60 1.32
C ALA A 234 -9.54 -18.61 2.19
N SER A 235 -9.66 -18.70 3.52
CA SER A 235 -8.59 -18.43 4.49
C SER A 235 -7.65 -19.61 4.83
N PHE A 236 -7.73 -20.74 4.11
CA PHE A 236 -6.95 -21.97 4.39
C PHE A 236 -6.94 -22.37 5.88
N GLY A 237 -8.10 -22.28 6.54
CA GLY A 237 -8.27 -22.61 7.96
C GLY A 237 -7.95 -21.46 8.93
N GLY A 238 -7.52 -20.30 8.43
CA GLY A 238 -7.32 -19.10 9.24
C GLY A 238 -8.64 -18.47 9.72
N GLU A 239 -8.60 -17.80 10.87
CA GLU A 239 -9.74 -17.09 11.43
C GLU A 239 -9.90 -15.72 10.73
N VAL A 240 -11.09 -15.43 10.20
CA VAL A 240 -11.47 -14.11 9.67
C VAL A 240 -12.47 -13.47 10.64
N LYS A 241 -12.14 -12.27 11.15
CA LYS A 241 -12.95 -11.60 12.20
C LYS A 241 -13.95 -10.59 11.66
N ASP A 242 -13.74 -10.10 10.44
CA ASP A 242 -14.54 -9.06 9.83
C ASP A 242 -14.72 -9.32 8.33
N ALA A 243 -15.80 -8.78 7.76
CA ALA A 243 -16.09 -8.92 6.34
C ALA A 243 -15.10 -8.18 5.44
N GLY A 244 -14.18 -7.39 6.00
CA GLY A 244 -13.26 -6.54 5.29
C GLY A 244 -13.78 -5.13 5.05
N GLU A 245 -13.00 -4.41 4.26
CA GLU A 245 -13.35 -3.09 3.74
C GLU A 245 -13.14 -3.04 2.23
N VAL A 246 -13.88 -2.16 1.56
CA VAL A 246 -13.72 -1.97 0.12
C VAL A 246 -12.45 -1.18 -0.15
N ARG A 247 -11.64 -1.68 -1.08
CA ARG A 247 -10.40 -1.07 -1.54
C ARG A 247 -10.30 -1.16 -3.06
N ILE A 248 -9.53 -0.26 -3.64
CA ILE A 248 -9.04 -0.36 -5.01
C ILE A 248 -7.63 -0.92 -4.93
N VAL A 249 -7.37 -1.99 -5.67
CA VAL A 249 -6.04 -2.61 -5.76
C VAL A 249 -5.57 -2.54 -7.21
N HIS A 250 -4.26 -2.43 -7.42
CA HIS A 250 -3.66 -2.44 -8.74
C HIS A 250 -2.30 -3.12 -8.73
N THR A 251 -1.81 -3.51 -9.90
CA THR A 251 -0.47 -4.09 -10.07
C THR A 251 0.59 -3.20 -9.45
N GLY A 252 1.64 -3.81 -8.89
CA GLY A 252 2.75 -3.15 -8.22
C GLY A 252 3.61 -2.27 -9.13
N PHE A 253 4.45 -1.44 -8.50
CA PHE A 253 5.36 -0.52 -9.20
C PHE A 253 6.46 -1.25 -9.99
N ASP A 254 6.72 -2.51 -9.63
CA ASP A 254 7.68 -3.43 -10.22
C ASP A 254 7.07 -4.34 -11.29
N HIS A 255 5.77 -4.23 -11.55
CA HIS A 255 5.10 -4.99 -12.61
C HIS A 255 5.23 -4.31 -13.97
N HIS A 256 6.06 -4.87 -14.86
CA HIS A 256 6.24 -4.39 -16.24
C HIS A 256 5.26 -4.98 -17.27
N GLY A 257 4.21 -5.68 -16.82
CA GLY A 257 3.14 -6.18 -17.68
C GLY A 257 2.03 -5.15 -17.91
N LYS A 258 0.85 -5.64 -18.32
CA LYS A 258 -0.32 -4.78 -18.51
C LYS A 258 -0.83 -4.31 -17.15
N PHE A 259 -0.95 -2.99 -16.97
CA PHE A 259 -1.58 -2.41 -15.79
C PHE A 259 -3.00 -2.95 -15.59
N GLU A 260 -3.27 -3.41 -14.38
CA GLU A 260 -4.57 -3.93 -13.95
C GLU A 260 -4.96 -3.26 -12.63
N ALA A 261 -6.23 -2.86 -12.51
CA ALA A 261 -6.82 -2.33 -11.29
C ALA A 261 -8.20 -2.96 -11.06
N LYS A 262 -8.53 -3.25 -9.80
CA LYS A 262 -9.79 -3.90 -9.39
C LYS A 262 -10.36 -3.27 -8.14
N ALA A 263 -11.69 -3.26 -8.06
CA ALA A 263 -12.42 -3.01 -6.83
C ALA A 263 -12.60 -4.34 -6.08
N VAL A 264 -12.21 -4.39 -4.82
CA VAL A 264 -12.27 -5.62 -4.01
C VAL A 264 -12.72 -5.30 -2.59
N VAL A 265 -13.23 -6.33 -1.89
CA VAL A 265 -13.30 -6.34 -0.43
C VAL A 265 -12.04 -7.01 0.09
N THR A 266 -11.24 -6.28 0.88
CA THR A 266 -10.01 -6.77 1.49
C THR A 266 -10.25 -7.04 2.98
N THR A 267 -9.86 -8.23 3.45
CA THR A 267 -9.79 -8.58 4.87
C THR A 267 -8.50 -9.35 5.16
N THR A 268 -8.22 -9.59 6.44
CA THR A 268 -7.07 -10.38 6.89
C THR A 268 -7.52 -11.61 7.66
N ALA A 269 -6.94 -12.76 7.34
CA ALA A 269 -7.08 -13.98 8.11
C ALA A 269 -5.85 -14.23 8.98
N LYS A 270 -6.06 -14.57 10.26
CA LYS A 270 -4.98 -15.03 11.13
C LYS A 270 -4.61 -16.47 10.76
N SER A 271 -3.33 -16.76 10.56
CA SER A 271 -2.87 -18.13 10.26
C SER A 271 -3.20 -19.09 11.41
N ALA A 272 -3.78 -20.25 11.08
CA ALA A 272 -4.05 -21.32 12.04
C ALA A 272 -2.76 -21.97 12.59
N PHE A 273 -1.65 -21.85 11.87
CA PHE A 273 -0.39 -22.57 12.15
C PHE A 273 0.72 -21.65 12.65
N GLY A 274 0.38 -20.47 13.18
CA GLY A 274 1.37 -19.52 13.71
C GLY A 274 2.16 -18.76 12.63
N GLY A 275 1.67 -18.72 11.39
CA GLY A 275 2.26 -17.96 10.29
C GLY A 275 1.85 -16.48 10.21
N LYS A 276 2.35 -15.79 9.18
CA LYS A 276 1.94 -14.41 8.84
C LYS A 276 0.44 -14.37 8.53
N ALA A 277 -0.22 -13.27 8.87
CA ALA A 277 -1.60 -13.04 8.46
C ALA A 277 -1.72 -13.08 6.92
N GLN A 278 -2.79 -13.67 6.41
CA GLN A 278 -3.08 -13.73 4.99
C GLN A 278 -4.01 -12.58 4.60
N VAL A 279 -3.67 -11.84 3.55
CA VAL A 279 -4.59 -10.89 2.92
C VAL A 279 -5.53 -11.65 1.98
N ILE A 280 -6.83 -11.46 2.14
CA ILE A 280 -7.88 -12.06 1.31
C ILE A 280 -8.58 -10.92 0.57
N ARG A 281 -8.68 -11.05 -0.74
CA ARG A 281 -9.37 -10.10 -1.62
C ARG A 281 -10.49 -10.80 -2.35
N LEU A 282 -11.70 -10.25 -2.26
CA LEU A 282 -12.90 -10.78 -2.90
C LEU A 282 -13.48 -9.75 -3.87
N ASP A 283 -13.94 -10.19 -5.04
CA ASP A 283 -14.70 -9.33 -5.96
C ASP A 283 -16.18 -9.21 -5.55
N GLU A 284 -16.97 -8.53 -6.37
CA GLU A 284 -18.40 -8.35 -6.11
C GLU A 284 -19.23 -9.66 -6.11
N SER A 285 -18.71 -10.73 -6.70
CA SER A 285 -19.30 -12.06 -6.70
C SER A 285 -18.83 -12.92 -5.52
N GLN A 286 -18.03 -12.32 -4.62
CA GLN A 286 -17.40 -12.97 -3.47
C GLN A 286 -16.34 -14.02 -3.89
N ALA A 287 -15.86 -13.97 -5.13
CA ALA A 287 -14.79 -14.83 -5.59
C ALA A 287 -13.42 -14.24 -5.23
N LYS A 288 -12.45 -15.11 -4.95
CA LYS A 288 -11.08 -14.69 -4.61
C LYS A 288 -10.41 -14.05 -5.83
N VAL A 289 -9.83 -12.87 -5.63
CA VAL A 289 -9.10 -12.12 -6.64
C VAL A 289 -7.60 -12.20 -6.37
N LYS A 290 -6.84 -12.45 -7.43
CA LYS A 290 -5.41 -12.17 -7.52
C LYS A 290 -5.20 -11.17 -8.67
N LEU A 291 -4.18 -10.32 -8.54
CA LEU A 291 -3.69 -9.49 -9.63
C LEU A 291 -2.63 -10.24 -10.44
N ALA A 292 -2.36 -9.78 -11.67
CA ALA A 292 -1.40 -10.42 -12.57
C ALA A 292 0.00 -10.63 -11.93
N ASP A 293 0.49 -9.63 -11.19
CA ASP A 293 1.77 -9.64 -10.47
C ASP A 293 1.81 -10.55 -9.24
N GLU A 294 0.66 -11.06 -8.79
CA GLU A 294 0.56 -11.96 -7.63
C GLU A 294 0.53 -13.43 -8.02
N THR A 295 0.45 -13.72 -9.32
CA THR A 295 0.33 -15.09 -9.85
C THR A 295 1.67 -15.78 -10.06
N THR A 296 2.75 -15.02 -10.25
CA THR A 296 4.06 -15.56 -10.69
C THR A 296 4.85 -16.22 -9.57
N THR A 297 4.63 -15.82 -8.32
CA THR A 297 5.43 -16.25 -7.16
C THR A 297 5.25 -17.71 -6.72
N GLU A 298 4.15 -18.39 -7.06
CA GLU A 298 3.91 -19.77 -6.59
C GLU A 298 4.75 -20.81 -7.35
N ALA A 299 5.15 -20.55 -8.60
CA ALA A 299 5.99 -21.45 -9.39
C ALA A 299 7.49 -21.26 -9.14
N GLU A 300 7.96 -20.01 -8.95
CA GLU A 300 9.38 -19.71 -8.75
C GLU A 300 9.88 -19.94 -7.31
N ALA A 301 8.98 -19.97 -6.32
CA ALA A 301 9.34 -20.25 -4.93
C ALA A 301 9.87 -21.68 -4.70
N VAL A 302 9.69 -22.59 -5.67
CA VAL A 302 10.18 -23.98 -5.57
C VAL A 302 11.67 -24.09 -5.93
N ASP A 303 12.23 -23.13 -6.66
CA ASP A 303 13.57 -23.28 -7.28
C ASP A 303 14.61 -22.23 -6.84
N SER A 304 14.31 -21.44 -5.80
CA SER A 304 15.32 -20.57 -5.20
C SER A 304 16.34 -21.43 -4.42
N PRO A 305 17.62 -21.52 -4.86
CA PRO A 305 18.62 -22.28 -4.15
C PRO A 305 18.77 -21.70 -2.75
N LYS A 306 18.64 -22.56 -1.73
CA LYS A 306 18.98 -22.19 -0.35
C LYS A 306 20.46 -21.79 -0.35
N ILE A 307 20.73 -20.49 -0.32
CA ILE A 307 22.07 -19.97 -0.06
C ILE A 307 22.41 -20.46 1.35
N LYS A 308 23.34 -21.43 1.43
CA LYS A 308 23.90 -21.94 2.68
C LYS A 308 24.90 -20.94 3.24
#